data_AF-A0A1H7QF90-F1
#
_entry.id   AF-A0A1H7QF90-F1
#
_cell.length_a   1.000
_cell.length_b   1.000
_cell.length_c   1.000
_cell.angle_alpha   90.00
_cell.angle_beta   90.00
_cell.angle_gamma   90.00
#
_symmetry.space_group_name_H-M   'P 1'
#
loop_
_entity.id
_entity.type
_entity.pdbx_description
1 polymer ?
#
loop_
_entity_poly.entity_id
_entity_poly.type
_entity_poly.pdbx_seq_one_letter_code
_entity_poly.pdbx_strand_id
1 'polypeptide(L)'
;MLRRFPLLLPAVLALSACTAQSPAPSQQAPATPAAPTTTQDVTHMPDASAAPASNPVADVKPPAADSVLYFISNVDGDGALSYEIGNGSWINYWFGFPFELDGTRYYTGFAWETPEDFSDRKEPKYPAPGDTVTITQATFTANPPGSEKPWKFHDNQHSVGEFGGNGKGNTLDETRKPQSARTSEGNLLLAVPTWYLVSGTRMQNFELLLFNPHDLENTDNKRWTYVGSLYAGEDNSAACDTDAGGIKCVTRTGTLAFSSQSGDPMPTLRITTEGGPAAEIAEYRYDASRNTYQPTSR
;
A
#
# COMPACT_ATOMS: atom_id res chain seq x y z
N MET A 1 24.86 45.21 -24.36
CA MET A 1 24.31 46.58 -24.19
C MET A 1 23.56 46.64 -22.87
N LEU A 2 23.58 47.76 -22.15
CA LEU A 2 22.78 47.95 -20.92
C LEU A 2 21.40 48.54 -21.25
N ARG A 3 20.38 48.14 -20.48
CA ARG A 3 19.28 49.02 -20.04
C ARG A 3 18.76 48.55 -18.67
N ARG A 4 18.32 49.49 -17.85
CA ARG A 4 17.86 49.32 -16.46
C ARG A 4 16.58 50.15 -16.24
N PHE A 5 15.93 49.89 -15.09
CA PHE A 5 14.98 50.75 -14.37
C PHE A 5 13.56 50.94 -14.96
N PRO A 6 12.56 51.34 -14.13
CA PRO A 6 12.55 51.50 -12.66
C PRO A 6 11.43 50.71 -11.91
N LEU A 7 11.50 50.71 -10.57
CA LEU A 7 10.37 50.43 -9.67
C LEU A 7 9.37 51.61 -9.65
N LEU A 8 8.14 51.36 -9.20
CA LEU A 8 7.33 52.35 -8.46
C LEU A 8 6.30 51.67 -7.55
N LEU A 9 6.09 52.22 -6.35
CA LEU A 9 5.14 51.76 -5.33
C LEU A 9 4.67 52.97 -4.49
N PRO A 10 3.36 53.11 -4.23
CA PRO A 10 2.84 53.31 -2.87
C PRO A 10 1.56 52.46 -2.63
N ALA A 11 1.14 52.09 -1.41
CA ALA A 11 0.60 52.90 -0.31
C ALA A 11 -0.56 53.86 -0.75
N VAL A 12 -1.62 54.10 0.02
CA VAL A 12 -1.93 53.79 1.45
C VAL A 12 -3.18 52.88 1.53
N LEU A 13 -4.05 52.75 2.55
CA LEU A 13 -4.36 53.44 3.83
C LEU A 13 -4.94 52.40 4.83
N ALA A 14 -5.53 52.83 5.95
CA ALA A 14 -6.14 51.98 6.99
C ALA A 14 -7.45 52.60 7.55
N LEU A 15 -8.31 51.78 8.17
CA LEU A 15 -9.43 52.20 9.00
C LEU A 15 -9.57 51.28 10.22
N SER A 16 -10.04 51.83 11.34
CA SER A 16 -10.06 51.16 12.65
C SER A 16 -11.38 51.40 13.39
N ALA A 17 -11.77 50.46 14.25
CA ALA A 17 -12.87 50.59 15.21
C ALA A 17 -12.62 49.68 16.43
N CYS A 18 -12.91 50.19 17.63
CA CYS A 18 -12.74 49.47 18.91
C CYS A 18 -13.97 49.65 19.80
N THR A 19 -14.47 48.56 20.39
CA THR A 19 -15.33 48.49 21.61
C THR A 19 -15.50 47.02 22.03
N ALA A 20 -15.86 46.63 23.26
CA ALA A 20 -15.53 47.14 24.61
C ALA A 20 -16.00 46.08 25.66
N GLN A 21 -15.16 45.81 26.67
CA GLN A 21 -15.26 44.85 27.79
C GLN A 21 -16.64 44.44 28.43
N SER A 22 -16.71 43.16 28.83
CA SER A 22 -17.20 42.62 30.15
C SER A 22 -18.70 42.71 30.58
N PRO A 23 -19.13 41.96 31.63
CA PRO A 23 -18.86 40.56 32.00
C PRO A 23 -20.16 39.78 32.41
N ALA A 24 -20.01 38.57 32.95
CA ALA A 24 -21.12 37.70 33.43
C ALA A 24 -21.68 38.07 34.82
N PRO A 25 -22.77 37.38 35.25
CA PRO A 25 -22.71 36.67 36.54
C PRO A 25 -23.17 35.20 36.45
N SER A 26 -22.78 34.40 37.45
CA SER A 26 -23.07 32.97 37.60
C SER A 26 -24.05 32.69 38.76
N GLN A 27 -24.70 31.52 38.72
CA GLN A 27 -25.37 30.91 39.88
C GLN A 27 -25.12 29.40 39.94
N GLN A 28 -25.30 28.80 41.12
CA GLN A 28 -24.80 27.46 41.49
C GLN A 28 -25.89 26.37 41.49
N ALA A 29 -25.46 25.11 41.43
CA ALA A 29 -26.30 23.92 41.60
C ALA A 29 -26.61 23.62 43.08
N PRO A 30 -27.48 22.62 43.34
CA PRO A 30 -27.31 21.79 44.54
C PRO A 30 -27.35 20.26 44.27
N ALA A 31 -26.37 19.57 44.86
CA ALA A 31 -26.38 18.24 45.49
C ALA A 31 -26.88 16.96 44.74
N THR A 32 -26.05 15.91 44.84
CA THR A 32 -26.31 14.49 44.54
C THR A 32 -27.19 13.81 45.62
N PRO A 33 -27.66 12.56 45.37
CA PRO A 33 -27.08 11.46 46.17
C PRO A 33 -26.90 10.11 45.47
N ALA A 34 -25.82 9.41 45.86
CA ALA A 34 -25.60 7.95 45.97
C ALA A 34 -25.96 6.96 44.82
N ALA A 35 -25.09 5.95 44.66
CA ALA A 35 -25.30 4.76 43.84
C ALA A 35 -25.70 3.53 44.70
N PRO A 36 -26.04 2.39 44.07
CA PRO A 36 -25.71 1.08 44.60
C PRO A 36 -24.70 0.33 43.70
N THR A 37 -23.77 -0.38 44.32
CA THR A 37 -22.80 -1.27 43.68
C THR A 37 -23.44 -2.60 43.28
N THR A 38 -23.07 -3.16 42.12
CA THR A 38 -23.23 -4.60 41.86
C THR A 38 -21.98 -5.14 41.19
N THR A 39 -21.26 -6.03 41.87
CA THR A 39 -20.14 -6.80 41.30
C THR A 39 -20.66 -8.14 40.82
N GLN A 40 -20.44 -8.48 39.54
CA GLN A 40 -20.39 -9.87 39.09
C GLN A 40 -19.24 -10.03 38.10
N ASP A 41 -18.44 -11.08 38.32
CA ASP A 41 -17.26 -11.44 37.54
C ASP A 41 -17.31 -12.95 37.31
N VAL A 42 -17.71 -13.36 36.09
CA VAL A 42 -17.70 -14.77 35.66
C VAL A 42 -17.37 -14.87 34.17
N THR A 43 -16.08 -15.03 33.89
CA THR A 43 -15.50 -15.92 32.87
C THR A 43 -16.38 -16.33 31.67
N HIS A 44 -16.29 -15.58 30.57
CA HIS A 44 -16.30 -16.20 29.24
C HIS A 44 -15.42 -15.42 28.25
N MET A 45 -14.37 -16.09 27.75
CA MET A 45 -13.64 -15.65 26.55
C MET A 45 -14.24 -16.37 25.34
N PRO A 46 -14.95 -15.67 24.45
CA PRO A 46 -14.92 -16.02 23.03
C PRO A 46 -13.60 -15.51 22.43
N ASP A 47 -12.96 -16.30 21.56
CA ASP A 47 -11.79 -15.83 20.81
C ASP A 47 -12.16 -14.60 19.97
N ALA A 48 -11.47 -13.49 20.23
CA ALA A 48 -11.56 -12.29 19.42
C ALA A 48 -10.83 -12.52 18.09
N SER A 49 -11.45 -13.30 17.19
CA SER A 49 -11.15 -13.28 15.76
C SER A 49 -11.31 -11.85 15.26
N ALA A 50 -10.21 -11.10 15.20
CA ALA A 50 -10.21 -9.71 14.79
C ALA A 50 -10.70 -9.64 13.33
N ALA A 51 -11.92 -9.12 13.15
CA ALA A 51 -12.45 -8.87 11.82
C ALA A 51 -11.49 -7.95 11.05
N PRO A 52 -11.26 -8.19 9.75
CA PRO A 52 -10.33 -7.37 8.97
C PRO A 52 -10.78 -5.90 8.99
N ALA A 53 -9.88 -5.02 9.40
CA ALA A 53 -10.18 -3.60 9.58
C ALA A 53 -10.61 -2.96 8.25
N SER A 54 -11.86 -2.50 8.18
CA SER A 54 -12.37 -1.76 7.03
C SER A 54 -11.83 -0.33 7.04
N ASN A 55 -10.67 -0.12 6.41
CA ASN A 55 -9.93 1.16 6.42
C ASN A 55 -10.82 2.36 5.98
N PRO A 56 -11.14 3.31 6.88
CA PRO A 56 -12.15 4.35 6.65
C PRO A 56 -11.56 5.65 6.05
N VAL A 57 -10.65 5.53 5.09
CA VAL A 57 -9.87 6.67 4.54
C VAL A 57 -10.48 7.20 3.21
N ALA A 58 -11.67 6.74 2.86
CA ALA A 58 -12.32 7.01 1.56
C ALA A 58 -12.73 8.48 1.33
N ASP A 59 -12.78 9.31 2.37
CA ASP A 59 -13.31 10.69 2.30
C ASP A 59 -12.38 11.70 1.60
N VAL A 60 -11.09 11.36 1.41
CA VAL A 60 -10.11 12.24 0.76
C VAL A 60 -9.72 11.65 -0.59
N LYS A 61 -10.04 12.35 -1.69
CA LYS A 61 -9.62 11.95 -3.05
C LYS A 61 -8.09 11.75 -3.07
N PRO A 62 -7.57 10.57 -3.45
CA PRO A 62 -6.13 10.33 -3.52
C PRO A 62 -5.36 11.29 -4.45
N PRO A 63 -4.03 11.41 -4.28
CA PRO A 63 -3.13 11.95 -5.30
C PRO A 63 -3.36 11.26 -6.65
N ALA A 64 -3.22 11.99 -7.75
CA ALA A 64 -3.35 11.42 -9.08
C ALA A 64 -2.12 10.57 -9.43
N ALA A 65 -2.31 9.52 -10.23
CA ALA A 65 -1.28 8.49 -10.47
C ALA A 65 -0.07 9.03 -11.27
N ASP A 66 -0.30 9.95 -12.19
CA ASP A 66 0.72 10.75 -12.88
C ASP A 66 1.56 11.58 -11.89
N SER A 67 0.90 12.22 -10.91
CA SER A 67 1.55 13.00 -9.86
C SER A 67 2.37 12.11 -8.93
N VAL A 68 1.91 10.89 -8.64
CA VAL A 68 2.71 9.88 -7.91
C VAL A 68 3.98 9.56 -8.70
N LEU A 69 3.88 9.29 -10.01
CA LEU A 69 5.05 9.01 -10.83
C LEU A 69 6.05 10.17 -10.83
N TYR A 70 5.58 11.42 -10.97
CA TYR A 70 6.44 12.60 -10.85
C TYR A 70 7.15 12.70 -9.49
N PHE A 71 6.44 12.43 -8.37
CA PHE A 71 7.05 12.40 -7.04
C PHE A 71 8.02 11.21 -6.82
N ILE A 72 8.00 10.20 -7.68
CA ILE A 72 9.01 9.13 -7.71
C ILE A 72 10.21 9.56 -8.58
N SER A 73 9.98 9.84 -9.86
CA SER A 73 11.02 9.99 -10.88
C SER A 73 11.66 11.39 -10.93
N ASN A 74 10.96 12.43 -10.47
CA ASN A 74 11.20 13.85 -10.78
C ASN A 74 11.12 14.19 -12.28
N VAL A 75 10.59 13.28 -13.12
CA VAL A 75 10.37 13.45 -14.56
C VAL A 75 8.88 13.72 -14.78
N ASP A 76 8.55 14.71 -15.61
CA ASP A 76 7.16 14.93 -16.04
C ASP A 76 6.82 13.95 -17.17
N GLY A 77 5.71 13.24 -17.02
CA GLY A 77 5.22 12.24 -17.98
C GLY A 77 4.11 12.75 -18.89
N ASP A 78 3.81 14.06 -18.91
CA ASP A 78 2.67 14.65 -19.64
C ASP A 78 1.31 13.99 -19.28
N GLY A 79 1.18 13.51 -18.04
CA GLY A 79 0.00 12.77 -17.55
C GLY A 79 -0.01 11.27 -17.87
N ALA A 80 1.02 10.72 -18.52
CA ALA A 80 1.14 9.29 -18.80
C ALA A 80 1.43 8.46 -17.53
N LEU A 81 0.93 7.22 -17.52
CA LEU A 81 1.13 6.24 -16.44
C LEU A 81 2.24 5.21 -16.72
N SER A 82 2.93 5.37 -17.86
CA SER A 82 4.07 4.56 -18.28
C SER A 82 4.94 5.40 -19.23
N TYR A 83 6.21 5.61 -18.89
CA TYR A 83 7.15 6.41 -19.68
C TYR A 83 8.62 6.11 -19.33
N GLU A 84 9.56 6.47 -20.21
CA GLU A 84 11.00 6.36 -19.95
C GLU A 84 11.47 7.47 -18.99
N ILE A 85 12.17 7.09 -17.91
CA ILE A 85 12.75 8.03 -16.92
C ILE A 85 14.21 8.36 -17.18
N GLY A 86 14.89 7.56 -18.00
CA GLY A 86 16.29 7.75 -18.40
C GLY A 86 17.01 6.41 -18.58
N ASN A 87 18.11 6.41 -19.34
CA ASN A 87 18.96 5.24 -19.57
C ASN A 87 18.19 3.98 -20.03
N GLY A 88 17.10 4.12 -20.80
CA GLY A 88 16.24 3.01 -21.22
C GLY A 88 15.37 2.41 -20.11
N SER A 89 15.40 2.94 -18.88
CA SER A 89 14.51 2.54 -17.78
C SER A 89 13.12 3.18 -17.93
N TRP A 90 12.08 2.36 -17.75
CA TRP A 90 10.68 2.78 -17.82
C TRP A 90 10.00 2.66 -16.46
N ILE A 91 9.42 3.76 -15.98
CA ILE A 91 8.54 3.76 -14.81
C ILE A 91 7.10 3.46 -15.24
N ASN A 92 6.39 2.67 -14.44
CA ASN A 92 5.02 2.23 -14.70
C ASN A 92 4.19 2.30 -13.42
N TYR A 93 3.12 3.09 -13.40
CA TYR A 93 2.22 3.13 -12.23
C TYR A 93 1.56 1.77 -12.01
N TRP A 94 1.52 1.31 -10.76
CA TRP A 94 1.07 -0.03 -10.42
C TRP A 94 -0.11 -0.03 -9.46
N PHE A 95 0.00 0.63 -8.31
CA PHE A 95 -1.00 0.51 -7.25
C PHE A 95 -1.06 1.76 -6.36
N GLY A 96 -2.18 1.97 -5.66
CA GLY A 96 -2.37 3.08 -4.74
C GLY A 96 -3.19 2.67 -3.52
N PHE A 97 -2.67 2.91 -2.31
CA PHE A 97 -3.30 2.48 -1.06
C PHE A 97 -3.47 3.63 -0.06
N PRO A 98 -4.71 4.07 0.23
CA PRO A 98 -5.02 4.94 1.35
C PRO A 98 -5.20 4.11 2.64
N PHE A 99 -4.55 4.52 3.74
CA PHE A 99 -4.61 3.84 5.02
C PHE A 99 -4.47 4.81 6.21
N GLU A 100 -4.84 4.37 7.41
CA GLU A 100 -4.68 5.16 8.64
C GLU A 100 -3.85 4.37 9.64
N LEU A 101 -2.76 4.97 10.12
CA LEU A 101 -1.85 4.38 11.09
C LEU A 101 -1.59 5.41 12.18
N ASP A 102 -1.92 5.04 13.41
CA ASP A 102 -1.82 5.85 14.64
C ASP A 102 -2.42 7.27 14.51
N GLY A 103 -3.63 7.32 13.94
CA GLY A 103 -4.40 8.55 13.71
C GLY A 103 -3.90 9.39 12.53
N THR A 104 -2.76 9.03 11.91
CA THR A 104 -2.24 9.68 10.73
C THR A 104 -2.77 8.97 9.47
N ARG A 105 -3.39 9.74 8.58
CA ARG A 105 -3.89 9.26 7.29
C ARG A 105 -2.80 9.36 6.24
N TYR A 106 -2.48 8.22 5.65
CA TYR A 106 -1.47 8.07 4.61
C TYR A 106 -2.13 7.73 3.29
N TYR A 107 -1.42 8.04 2.22
CA TYR A 107 -1.58 7.39 0.92
C TYR A 107 -0.19 7.04 0.40
N THR A 108 0.00 5.80 -0.03
CA THR A 108 1.19 5.40 -0.79
C THR A 108 0.78 5.01 -2.20
N GLY A 109 1.38 5.66 -3.20
CA GLY A 109 1.34 5.22 -4.58
C GLY A 109 2.61 4.45 -4.90
N PHE A 110 2.45 3.27 -5.50
CA PHE A 110 3.51 2.38 -5.93
C PHE A 110 3.58 2.33 -7.45
N ALA A 111 4.80 2.25 -7.96
CA ALA A 111 5.11 2.01 -9.36
C ALA A 111 6.17 0.91 -9.46
N TRP A 112 6.51 0.50 -10.68
CA TRP A 112 7.70 -0.31 -10.92
C TRP A 112 8.55 0.25 -12.06
N GLU A 113 9.87 0.10 -11.89
CA GLU A 113 10.90 0.59 -12.80
C GLU A 113 11.61 -0.61 -13.44
N THR A 114 11.77 -0.59 -14.76
CA THR A 114 12.63 -1.58 -15.44
C THR A 114 14.11 -1.28 -15.17
N PRO A 115 15.01 -2.28 -15.17
CA PRO A 115 16.44 -2.01 -15.11
C PRO A 115 16.91 -1.06 -16.23
N GLU A 116 17.89 -0.22 -15.93
CA GLU A 116 18.59 0.62 -16.92
C GLU A 116 19.36 -0.24 -17.93
N ASP A 117 19.41 0.17 -19.21
CA ASP A 117 20.24 -0.45 -20.23
C ASP A 117 21.31 0.53 -20.74
N PHE A 118 22.49 0.48 -20.11
CA PHE A 118 23.67 1.27 -20.46
C PHE A 118 24.44 0.77 -21.70
N SER A 119 23.86 -0.10 -22.54
CA SER A 119 24.59 -0.70 -23.67
C SER A 119 24.41 0.04 -25.00
N ASP A 120 25.49 0.14 -25.78
CA ASP A 120 25.47 0.63 -27.17
C ASP A 120 24.78 -0.34 -28.16
N ARG A 121 23.86 -1.19 -27.70
CA ARG A 121 23.20 -2.22 -28.53
C ARG A 121 22.16 -1.56 -29.45
N LYS A 122 22.26 -1.89 -30.75
CA LYS A 122 21.30 -1.45 -31.78
C LYS A 122 20.01 -2.27 -31.82
N GLU A 123 19.95 -3.36 -31.07
CA GLU A 123 18.80 -4.26 -30.97
C GLU A 123 18.34 -4.34 -29.51
N PRO A 124 17.03 -4.24 -29.20
CA PRO A 124 16.54 -4.28 -27.83
C PRO A 124 16.90 -5.58 -27.10
N LYS A 125 17.40 -5.47 -25.87
CA LYS A 125 17.52 -6.64 -24.99
C LYS A 125 16.14 -7.09 -24.53
N TYR A 126 15.63 -8.17 -25.11
CA TYR A 126 14.47 -8.86 -24.54
C TYR A 126 14.81 -9.38 -23.12
N PRO A 127 13.96 -9.14 -22.12
CA PRO A 127 14.18 -9.65 -20.76
C PRO A 127 14.06 -11.17 -20.72
N ALA A 128 14.88 -11.82 -19.89
CA ALA A 128 14.75 -13.24 -19.61
C ALA A 128 13.51 -13.51 -18.73
N PRO A 129 12.96 -14.74 -18.68
CA PRO A 129 11.76 -15.02 -17.90
C PRO A 129 11.86 -14.70 -16.40
N GLY A 130 13.07 -14.82 -15.84
CA GLY A 130 13.38 -14.47 -14.45
C GLY A 130 13.87 -13.03 -14.23
N ASP A 131 13.93 -12.18 -15.26
CA ASP A 131 14.28 -10.76 -15.08
C ASP A 131 13.12 -10.05 -14.37
N THR A 132 13.39 -9.54 -13.17
CA THR A 132 12.49 -8.80 -12.28
C THR A 132 12.36 -7.32 -12.68
N VAL A 133 11.49 -6.59 -11.98
CA VAL A 133 11.45 -5.12 -11.95
C VAL A 133 11.50 -4.61 -10.51
N THR A 134 12.02 -3.40 -10.33
CA THR A 134 12.13 -2.76 -9.01
C THR A 134 10.79 -2.14 -8.61
N ILE A 135 10.28 -2.45 -7.42
CA ILE A 135 9.15 -1.74 -6.81
C ILE A 135 9.66 -0.42 -6.24
N THR A 136 8.97 0.67 -6.58
CA THR A 136 9.29 2.05 -6.20
C THR A 136 8.02 2.73 -5.64
N GLN A 137 8.13 3.74 -4.78
CA GLN A 137 6.96 4.36 -4.13
C GLN A 137 7.11 5.86 -3.84
N ALA A 138 5.98 6.56 -3.80
CA ALA A 138 5.84 7.87 -3.15
C ALA A 138 4.70 7.85 -2.12
N THR A 139 4.99 8.34 -0.91
CA THR A 139 4.10 8.36 0.24
C THR A 139 3.73 9.80 0.62
N PHE A 140 2.47 9.96 1.02
CA PHE A 140 1.82 11.23 1.31
C PHE A 140 1.07 11.12 2.64
N THR A 141 0.98 12.22 3.37
CA THR A 141 0.10 12.35 4.54
C THR A 141 -1.04 13.33 4.24
N ALA A 142 -2.24 13.05 4.77
CA ALA A 142 -3.39 13.94 4.58
C ALA A 142 -3.22 15.21 5.43
N ASN A 143 -3.48 16.37 4.84
CA ASN A 143 -3.64 17.62 5.57
C ASN A 143 -5.05 17.67 6.20
N PRO A 144 -5.32 18.60 7.15
CA PRO A 144 -6.63 18.75 7.76
C PRO A 144 -7.77 18.92 6.72
N PRO A 145 -8.97 18.36 6.96
CA PRO A 145 -10.10 18.47 6.03
C PRO A 145 -10.40 19.93 5.66
N GLY A 146 -10.63 20.17 4.36
CA GLY A 146 -10.83 21.51 3.80
C GLY A 146 -9.55 22.26 3.39
N SER A 147 -8.36 21.68 3.59
CA SER A 147 -7.10 22.25 3.08
C SER A 147 -7.08 22.31 1.54
N GLU A 148 -6.63 23.43 0.96
CA GLU A 148 -6.48 23.62 -0.50
C GLU A 148 -5.64 22.53 -1.17
N LYS A 149 -4.61 22.06 -0.44
CA LYS A 149 -3.81 20.88 -0.79
C LYS A 149 -4.20 19.77 0.19
N PRO A 150 -5.05 18.79 -0.19
CA PRO A 150 -5.51 17.75 0.74
C PRO A 150 -4.40 16.77 1.13
N TRP A 151 -3.32 16.70 0.36
CA TRP A 151 -2.16 15.85 0.64
C TRP A 151 -0.89 16.69 0.77
N LYS A 152 0.00 16.26 1.66
CA LYS A 152 1.39 16.68 1.79
C LYS A 152 2.26 15.52 1.32
N PHE A 153 3.13 15.76 0.35
CA PHE A 153 4.20 14.79 0.02
C PHE A 153 5.07 14.58 1.26
N HIS A 154 5.33 13.32 1.58
CA HIS A 154 6.13 12.94 2.74
C HIS A 154 7.49 12.41 2.33
N ASP A 155 7.53 11.47 1.38
CA ASP A 155 8.73 10.71 1.04
C ASP A 155 8.60 9.96 -0.30
N ASN A 156 9.73 9.59 -0.92
CA ASN A 156 9.80 8.58 -1.97
C ASN A 156 10.92 7.54 -1.73
N GLN A 157 10.79 6.35 -2.33
CA GLN A 157 11.87 5.35 -2.34
C GLN A 157 11.95 4.67 -3.72
N HIS A 158 13.08 4.82 -4.39
CA HIS A 158 13.39 4.15 -5.67
C HIS A 158 13.54 2.62 -5.57
N SER A 159 13.66 2.05 -4.37
CA SER A 159 13.78 0.60 -4.17
C SER A 159 13.11 0.15 -2.87
N VAL A 160 11.90 -0.36 -2.99
CA VAL A 160 11.16 -1.09 -1.95
C VAL A 160 11.52 -2.59 -1.98
N GLY A 161 11.82 -3.12 -3.17
CA GLY A 161 12.28 -4.49 -3.43
C GLY A 161 12.14 -4.82 -4.91
N GLU A 162 12.15 -6.11 -5.26
CA GLU A 162 12.01 -6.59 -6.65
C GLU A 162 10.90 -7.64 -6.76
N PHE A 163 10.14 -7.62 -7.85
CA PHE A 163 9.08 -8.58 -8.12
C PHE A 163 8.83 -8.81 -9.61
N GLY A 164 7.85 -9.66 -9.92
CA GLY A 164 7.41 -9.94 -11.28
C GLY A 164 8.34 -10.89 -12.04
N GLY A 165 8.39 -10.72 -13.36
CA GLY A 165 9.18 -11.55 -14.27
C GLY A 165 9.00 -11.12 -15.72
N ASN A 166 9.86 -11.60 -16.63
CA ASN A 166 9.92 -11.15 -18.03
C ASN A 166 10.05 -9.61 -18.15
N GLY A 167 10.77 -8.96 -17.22
CA GLY A 167 10.98 -7.51 -17.18
C GLY A 167 9.70 -6.69 -16.91
N LYS A 168 8.71 -7.26 -16.22
CA LYS A 168 7.43 -6.61 -15.88
C LYS A 168 6.97 -6.95 -14.47
N GLY A 169 6.28 -6.01 -13.83
CA GLY A 169 5.62 -6.24 -12.54
C GLY A 169 4.38 -7.11 -12.68
N ASN A 170 3.99 -7.80 -11.59
CA ASN A 170 2.77 -8.61 -11.58
C ASN A 170 1.52 -7.72 -11.71
N THR A 171 0.56 -8.13 -12.53
CA THR A 171 -0.63 -7.33 -12.84
C THR A 171 -1.60 -7.37 -11.66
N LEU A 172 -2.28 -6.26 -11.34
CA LEU A 172 -3.30 -6.24 -10.30
C LEU A 172 -4.45 -7.21 -10.61
N ASP A 173 -4.98 -7.85 -9.55
CA ASP A 173 -6.24 -8.57 -9.61
C ASP A 173 -7.36 -7.71 -9.01
N GLU A 174 -8.05 -6.97 -9.88
CA GLU A 174 -9.17 -6.09 -9.55
C GLU A 174 -10.39 -6.83 -8.97
N THR A 175 -10.44 -8.17 -9.05
CA THR A 175 -11.55 -8.97 -8.50
C THR A 175 -11.43 -9.22 -7.00
N ARG A 176 -10.20 -9.18 -6.46
CA ARG A 176 -9.90 -9.35 -5.04
C ARG A 176 -9.55 -8.00 -4.42
N LYS A 177 -9.90 -7.80 -3.14
CA LYS A 177 -9.55 -6.57 -2.42
C LYS A 177 -8.15 -6.69 -1.80
N PRO A 178 -7.32 -5.63 -1.86
CA PRO A 178 -6.17 -5.48 -0.98
C PRO A 178 -6.57 -5.67 0.49
N GLN A 179 -5.73 -6.36 1.26
CA GLN A 179 -5.93 -6.58 2.69
C GLN A 179 -4.75 -6.02 3.47
N SER A 180 -4.96 -5.65 4.73
CA SER A 180 -3.87 -5.17 5.58
C SER A 180 -4.08 -5.52 7.06
N ALA A 181 -2.99 -5.80 7.76
CA ALA A 181 -2.96 -6.01 9.20
C ALA A 181 -1.87 -5.16 9.86
N ARG A 182 -2.06 -4.79 11.12
CA ARG A 182 -0.99 -4.23 11.95
C ARG A 182 -0.13 -5.37 12.52
N THR A 183 1.18 -5.15 12.60
CA THR A 183 2.11 -6.00 13.35
C THR A 183 2.03 -5.67 14.84
N SER A 184 2.63 -6.47 15.73
CA SER A 184 2.69 -6.13 17.16
C SER A 184 3.59 -4.93 17.46
N GLU A 185 4.45 -4.56 16.51
CA GLU A 185 5.38 -3.43 16.57
C GLU A 185 4.77 -2.13 16.02
N GLY A 186 3.51 -2.14 15.58
CA GLY A 186 2.80 -0.97 15.04
C GLY A 186 2.87 -0.82 13.52
N ASN A 187 3.81 -1.50 12.86
CA ASN A 187 3.98 -1.52 11.40
C ASN A 187 2.71 -1.99 10.67
N LEU A 188 2.53 -1.57 9.42
CA LEU A 188 1.45 -2.04 8.55
C LEU A 188 1.98 -3.09 7.57
N LEU A 189 1.42 -4.30 7.60
CA LEU A 189 1.60 -5.29 6.55
C LEU A 189 0.41 -5.23 5.58
N LEU A 190 0.71 -4.96 4.32
CA LEU A 190 -0.22 -4.84 3.19
C LEU A 190 -0.05 -6.05 2.26
N ALA A 191 -1.17 -6.64 1.83
CA ALA A 191 -1.24 -7.70 0.84
C ALA A 191 -2.03 -7.23 -0.38
N VAL A 192 -1.34 -7.08 -1.51
CA VAL A 192 -1.91 -6.59 -2.79
C VAL A 192 -2.22 -7.78 -3.70
N PRO A 193 -3.48 -8.08 -4.03
CA PRO A 193 -3.82 -9.21 -4.89
C PRO A 193 -3.36 -8.94 -6.34
N THR A 194 -2.66 -9.92 -6.89
CA THR A 194 -2.07 -9.86 -8.23
C THR A 194 -2.28 -11.15 -9.00
N TRP A 195 -1.92 -11.11 -10.28
CA TRP A 195 -1.75 -12.28 -11.12
C TRP A 195 -0.62 -12.09 -12.14
N TYR A 196 -0.12 -13.20 -12.66
CA TYR A 196 0.70 -13.24 -13.88
C TYR A 196 0.29 -14.43 -14.75
N LEU A 197 0.68 -14.42 -16.02
CA LEU A 197 0.42 -15.52 -16.96
C LEU A 197 1.67 -16.38 -17.14
N VAL A 198 1.54 -17.70 -16.98
CA VAL A 198 2.59 -18.66 -17.35
C VAL A 198 1.96 -19.84 -18.09
N SER A 199 2.47 -20.17 -19.27
CA SER A 199 2.03 -21.32 -20.07
C SER A 199 0.49 -21.43 -20.28
N GLY A 200 -0.20 -20.30 -20.41
CA GLY A 200 -1.67 -20.23 -20.56
C GLY A 200 -2.47 -20.30 -19.25
N THR A 201 -1.81 -20.47 -18.10
CA THR A 201 -2.43 -20.44 -16.77
C THR A 201 -2.18 -19.09 -16.09
N ARG A 202 -3.25 -18.51 -15.54
CA ARG A 202 -3.23 -17.28 -14.74
C ARG A 202 -2.95 -17.63 -13.28
N MET A 203 -1.71 -17.44 -12.84
CA MET A 203 -1.31 -17.65 -11.45
C MET A 203 -1.80 -16.46 -10.62
N GLN A 204 -2.63 -16.70 -9.61
CA GLN A 204 -3.10 -15.69 -8.66
C GLN A 204 -2.16 -15.64 -7.46
N ASN A 205 -1.82 -14.44 -7.00
CA ASN A 205 -0.96 -14.24 -5.83
C ASN A 205 -1.47 -13.10 -4.91
N PHE A 206 -0.77 -12.87 -3.81
CA PHE A 206 -0.74 -11.60 -3.08
C PHE A 206 0.71 -11.14 -2.90
N GLU A 207 1.05 -9.94 -3.35
CA GLU A 207 2.34 -9.30 -3.06
C GLU A 207 2.31 -8.68 -1.66
N LEU A 208 3.36 -8.88 -0.87
CA LEU A 208 3.43 -8.42 0.51
C LEU A 208 4.37 -7.22 0.67
N LEU A 209 3.85 -6.15 1.29
CA LEU A 209 4.56 -4.89 1.51
C LEU A 209 4.44 -4.50 2.98
N LEU A 210 5.56 -4.30 3.65
CA LEU A 210 5.66 -3.85 5.04
C LEU A 210 6.00 -2.36 5.09
N PHE A 211 5.25 -1.59 5.87
CA PHE A 211 5.49 -0.16 6.13
C PHE A 211 5.80 0.10 7.61
N ASN A 212 6.95 0.74 7.87
CA ASN A 212 7.36 1.19 9.20
C ASN A 212 7.09 2.71 9.40
N PRO A 213 6.17 3.10 10.31
CA PRO A 213 5.89 4.51 10.63
C PRO A 213 6.88 5.14 11.62
N HIS A 214 7.87 4.39 12.12
CA HIS A 214 8.90 4.93 13.03
C HIS A 214 10.17 5.35 12.29
N ASP A 215 10.40 4.84 11.07
CA ASP A 215 11.48 5.26 10.17
C ASP A 215 11.14 6.54 9.37
N LEU A 216 10.17 7.35 9.81
CA LEU A 216 9.75 8.57 9.07
C LEU A 216 10.70 9.76 9.21
N GLU A 217 11.60 9.75 10.19
CA GLU A 217 12.62 10.80 10.41
C GLU A 217 14.05 10.35 10.06
N ASN A 218 14.27 9.06 9.76
CA ASN A 218 15.57 8.52 9.36
C ASN A 218 15.64 8.38 7.83
N THR A 219 16.65 8.96 7.17
CA THR A 219 16.84 8.84 5.72
C THR A 219 17.36 7.48 5.27
N ASP A 220 17.99 6.74 6.17
CA ASP A 220 18.84 5.61 5.79
C ASP A 220 18.11 4.26 5.87
N ASN A 221 16.90 4.23 6.45
CA ASN A 221 16.07 3.04 6.62
C ASN A 221 14.94 2.96 5.57
N LYS A 222 14.65 1.73 5.09
CA LYS A 222 13.57 1.47 4.11
C LYS A 222 12.19 1.48 4.78
N ARG A 223 11.51 2.63 4.75
CA ARG A 223 10.12 2.82 5.24
C ARG A 223 9.15 1.77 4.68
N TRP A 224 9.12 1.59 3.36
CA TRP A 224 8.50 0.45 2.71
C TRP A 224 9.54 -0.61 2.33
N THR A 225 9.20 -1.87 2.60
CA THR A 225 9.97 -3.06 2.23
C THR A 225 9.03 -4.12 1.63
N TYR A 226 9.40 -4.70 0.48
CA TYR A 226 8.71 -5.86 -0.09
C TYR A 226 9.16 -7.14 0.60
N VAL A 227 8.21 -7.90 1.15
CA VAL A 227 8.45 -9.09 2.00
C VAL A 227 7.92 -10.38 1.38
N GLY A 228 7.89 -10.45 0.04
CA GLY A 228 7.61 -11.65 -0.75
C GLY A 228 6.21 -11.73 -1.34
N SER A 229 5.92 -12.86 -2.00
CA SER A 229 4.65 -13.13 -2.69
C SER A 229 4.03 -14.43 -2.17
N LEU A 230 2.70 -14.46 -2.02
CA LEU A 230 1.94 -15.64 -1.61
C LEU A 230 1.17 -16.21 -2.79
N TYR A 231 1.38 -17.49 -3.11
CA TYR A 231 0.53 -18.20 -4.07
C TYR A 231 -0.91 -18.27 -3.56
N ALA A 232 -1.86 -17.90 -4.41
CA ALA A 232 -3.27 -17.73 -4.07
C ALA A 232 -4.22 -18.34 -5.12
N GLY A 233 -3.79 -19.36 -5.85
CA GLY A 233 -4.61 -20.09 -6.81
C GLY A 233 -4.20 -19.92 -8.26
N GLU A 234 -4.93 -20.56 -9.15
CA GLU A 234 -4.59 -20.72 -10.57
C GLU A 234 -5.87 -20.78 -11.40
N ASP A 235 -5.88 -20.17 -12.58
CA ASP A 235 -6.97 -20.33 -13.55
C ASP A 235 -6.43 -20.62 -14.95
N ASN A 236 -6.73 -21.80 -15.48
CA ASN A 236 -6.34 -22.20 -16.84
C ASN A 236 -7.50 -22.09 -17.85
N SER A 237 -8.60 -21.41 -17.50
CA SER A 237 -9.80 -21.22 -18.34
C SER A 237 -9.54 -20.76 -19.78
N ALA A 238 -8.44 -20.03 -20.03
CA ALA A 238 -8.04 -19.54 -21.35
C ALA A 238 -7.26 -20.55 -22.21
N ALA A 239 -6.84 -21.70 -21.65
CA ALA A 239 -6.02 -22.72 -22.30
C ALA A 239 -6.52 -24.16 -22.08
N CYS A 240 -7.63 -24.32 -21.35
CA CYS A 240 -8.27 -25.61 -21.09
C CYS A 240 -9.35 -25.93 -22.13
N ASP A 241 -9.78 -27.19 -22.12
CA ASP A 241 -10.90 -27.68 -22.93
C ASP A 241 -11.66 -28.76 -22.12
N THR A 242 -12.96 -28.88 -22.37
CA THR A 242 -13.84 -29.89 -21.79
C THR A 242 -13.94 -31.17 -22.63
N ASP A 243 -13.50 -31.13 -23.90
CA ASP A 243 -13.59 -32.27 -24.81
C ASP A 243 -12.58 -33.39 -24.51
N ALA A 244 -12.88 -34.59 -25.02
CA ALA A 244 -12.19 -35.83 -24.68
C ALA A 244 -10.76 -35.90 -25.25
N GLY A 245 -9.81 -35.36 -24.49
CA GLY A 245 -8.38 -35.25 -24.86
C GLY A 245 -7.78 -33.87 -24.56
N GLY A 246 -8.62 -32.89 -24.20
CA GLY A 246 -8.20 -31.55 -23.81
C GLY A 246 -7.47 -31.45 -22.47
N ILE A 247 -6.83 -30.31 -22.23
CA ILE A 247 -6.29 -29.96 -20.92
C ILE A 247 -7.47 -29.65 -20.00
N LYS A 248 -7.63 -30.41 -18.91
CA LYS A 248 -8.75 -30.23 -17.97
C LYS A 248 -8.79 -28.80 -17.41
N CYS A 249 -9.96 -28.18 -17.46
CA CYS A 249 -10.22 -26.91 -16.79
C CYS A 249 -10.08 -26.99 -15.26
N VAL A 250 -9.31 -26.04 -14.72
CA VAL A 250 -9.03 -25.83 -13.31
C VAL A 250 -9.06 -24.33 -13.05
N THR A 251 -9.97 -23.92 -12.18
CA THR A 251 -10.04 -22.57 -11.61
C THR A 251 -10.02 -22.73 -10.10
N ARG A 252 -9.02 -22.14 -9.45
CA ARG A 252 -8.82 -22.14 -8.00
C ARG A 252 -8.56 -20.71 -7.52
N THR A 253 -9.14 -20.34 -6.40
CA THR A 253 -8.99 -19.00 -5.82
C THR A 253 -8.70 -19.09 -4.32
N GLY A 254 -7.66 -18.39 -3.88
CA GLY A 254 -7.16 -18.34 -2.52
C GLY A 254 -7.65 -17.12 -1.74
N THR A 255 -8.28 -17.38 -0.59
CA THR A 255 -8.62 -16.34 0.39
C THR A 255 -7.51 -16.24 1.44
N LEU A 256 -6.95 -15.04 1.61
CA LEU A 256 -5.98 -14.72 2.66
C LEU A 256 -6.69 -14.41 3.98
N ALA A 257 -6.09 -14.89 5.08
CA ALA A 257 -6.37 -14.49 6.46
C ALA A 257 -5.05 -14.23 7.22
N PHE A 258 -5.09 -13.25 8.13
CA PHE A 258 -3.98 -12.90 9.03
C PHE A 258 -4.26 -13.46 10.43
N SER A 259 -3.24 -13.96 11.12
CA SER A 259 -3.32 -14.47 12.48
C SER A 259 -2.11 -14.04 13.30
N SER A 260 -2.29 -13.06 14.19
CA SER A 260 -1.25 -12.67 15.15
C SER A 260 -1.08 -13.75 16.22
N GLN A 261 0.16 -14.11 16.54
CA GLN A 261 0.47 -15.04 17.62
C GLN A 261 1.21 -14.31 18.75
N SER A 262 0.96 -14.70 20.00
CA SER A 262 1.52 -14.00 21.15
C SER A 262 3.05 -14.17 21.21
N GLY A 263 3.77 -13.07 21.03
CA GLY A 263 5.25 -13.05 20.99
C GLY A 263 5.86 -13.08 19.59
N ASP A 264 5.08 -13.38 18.54
CA ASP A 264 5.57 -13.26 17.15
C ASP A 264 5.45 -11.78 16.70
N PRO A 265 6.52 -11.13 16.19
CA PRO A 265 6.47 -9.73 15.78
C PRO A 265 5.62 -9.50 14.53
N MET A 266 5.43 -10.56 13.72
CA MET A 266 4.77 -10.53 12.42
C MET A 266 3.64 -11.58 12.38
N PRO A 267 2.48 -11.28 11.76
CA PRO A 267 1.36 -12.22 11.74
C PRO A 267 1.68 -13.47 10.92
N THR A 268 1.19 -14.63 11.36
CA THR A 268 1.11 -15.82 10.50
C THR A 268 0.05 -15.57 9.43
N LEU A 269 0.36 -15.89 8.17
CA LEU A 269 -0.54 -15.70 7.04
C LEU A 269 -1.06 -17.05 6.57
N ARG A 270 -2.36 -17.17 6.33
CA ARG A 270 -2.99 -18.41 5.83
C ARG A 270 -3.74 -18.14 4.54
N ILE A 271 -3.38 -18.88 3.50
CA ILE A 271 -4.16 -18.97 2.26
C ILE A 271 -5.04 -20.22 2.35
N THR A 272 -6.34 -20.05 2.14
CA THR A 272 -7.28 -21.16 1.91
C THR A 272 -7.75 -21.10 0.46
N THR A 273 -7.37 -22.10 -0.34
CA THR A 273 -7.61 -22.18 -1.78
C THR A 273 -8.71 -23.17 -2.11
N GLU A 274 -9.79 -22.69 -2.73
CA GLU A 274 -10.96 -23.48 -3.10
C GLU A 274 -11.00 -23.75 -4.62
N GLY A 275 -12.02 -24.46 -5.11
CA GLY A 275 -12.17 -24.87 -6.52
C GLY A 275 -11.61 -26.26 -6.87
N GLY A 276 -10.86 -26.87 -5.95
CA GLY A 276 -10.44 -28.28 -6.03
C GLY A 276 -11.50 -29.27 -5.50
N PRO A 277 -11.22 -30.59 -5.52
CA PRO A 277 -12.07 -31.60 -4.88
C PRO A 277 -12.09 -31.52 -3.34
N ALA A 278 -11.15 -30.77 -2.77
CA ALA A 278 -11.12 -30.33 -1.38
C ALA A 278 -10.44 -28.95 -1.33
N ALA A 279 -10.65 -28.20 -0.24
CA ALA A 279 -9.92 -26.96 0.00
C ALA A 279 -8.46 -27.24 0.39
N GLU A 280 -7.53 -26.49 -0.19
CA GLU A 280 -6.10 -26.56 0.10
C GLU A 280 -5.70 -25.43 1.05
N ILE A 281 -4.87 -25.70 2.05
CA ILE A 281 -4.49 -24.71 3.07
C ILE A 281 -2.97 -24.62 3.16
N ALA A 282 -2.43 -23.46 2.80
CA ALA A 282 -1.03 -23.09 2.96
C ALA A 282 -0.90 -22.05 4.08
N GLU A 283 0.02 -22.29 5.01
CA GLU A 283 0.41 -21.32 6.04
C GLU A 283 1.82 -20.79 5.74
N TYR A 284 2.03 -19.52 6.05
CA TYR A 284 3.27 -18.81 5.80
C TYR A 284 3.69 -18.05 7.07
N ARG A 285 4.98 -18.11 7.40
CA ARG A 285 5.60 -17.35 8.49
C ARG A 285 6.68 -16.44 7.94
N TYR A 286 6.93 -15.35 8.64
CA TYR A 286 7.98 -14.41 8.30
C TYR A 286 9.35 -14.94 8.72
N ASP A 287 10.28 -15.07 7.78
CA ASP A 287 11.68 -15.40 8.03
C ASP A 287 12.49 -14.09 8.14
N ALA A 288 12.75 -13.67 9.38
CA ALA A 288 13.53 -12.47 9.67
C ALA A 288 14.99 -12.56 9.18
N SER A 289 15.54 -13.75 8.93
CA SER A 289 16.88 -13.91 8.34
C SER A 289 16.91 -13.66 6.84
N ARG A 290 15.74 -13.68 6.19
CA ARG A 290 15.55 -13.48 4.74
C ARG A 290 14.68 -12.27 4.40
N ASN A 291 14.15 -11.56 5.39
CA ASN A 291 13.27 -10.38 5.22
C ASN A 291 12.03 -10.69 4.35
N THR A 292 11.45 -11.89 4.49
CA THR A 292 10.40 -12.38 3.57
C THR A 292 9.52 -13.46 4.20
N TYR A 293 8.30 -13.62 3.70
CA TYR A 293 7.44 -14.75 4.07
C TYR A 293 7.87 -16.05 3.38
N GLN A 294 7.82 -17.15 4.10
CA GLN A 294 8.12 -18.50 3.62
C GLN A 294 6.96 -19.45 3.99
N PRO A 295 6.58 -20.39 3.11
CA PRO A 295 5.57 -21.39 3.44
C PRO A 295 6.08 -22.32 4.54
N THR A 296 5.28 -22.56 5.57
CA THR A 296 5.55 -23.62 6.54
C THR A 296 5.20 -24.95 5.90
N SER A 297 6.23 -25.70 5.48
CA SER A 297 6.09 -27.00 4.82
C SER A 297 5.26 -28.00 5.62
N ARG A 298 4.37 -28.72 4.92
CA ARG A 298 3.79 -30.00 5.36
C ARG A 298 4.64 -31.16 4.86
#